data_AF-A0A2E4W7R8-F1
#
_entry.id   AF-A0A2E4W7R8-F1
#
_cell.length_a   1.000
_cell.length_b   1.000
_cell.length_c   1.000
_cell.angle_alpha   90.00
_cell.angle_beta   90.00
_cell.angle_gamma   90.00
#
_symmetry.space_group_name_H-M   'P 1'
#
loop_
_entity.id
_entity.type
_entity.pdbx_description
1 polymer ?
#
loop_
_entity_poly.entity_id
_entity_poly.type
_entity_poly.pdbx_seq_one_letter_code
_entity_poly.pdbx_strand_id
1 'polypeptide(L)'
;RTHYGLLGQEVETVLGDAASDTAIWTNALIEAHPELPADPKHNVRAVPAVEEHHEQGLRYTELIGPIIKAIQELEVRIAALES
;
A
#
# COMPACT_ATOMS: atom_id res chain seq x y z
N ARG A 1 11.98 -5.36 -14.42
CA ARG A 1 11.91 -3.88 -14.53
C ARG A 1 12.19 -3.31 -13.16
N THR A 2 12.74 -2.10 -13.07
CA THR A 2 12.88 -1.41 -11.78
C THR A 2 11.57 -0.74 -11.43
N HIS A 3 11.08 -0.97 -10.22
CA HIS A 3 9.85 -0.38 -9.69
C HIS A 3 10.22 0.55 -8.52
N TYR A 4 9.69 1.77 -8.53
CA TYR A 4 9.91 2.76 -7.48
C TYR A 4 8.62 2.92 -6.67
N GLY A 5 8.75 3.02 -5.35
CA GLY A 5 7.62 3.11 -4.44
C GLY A 5 8.07 3.09 -2.99
N LEU A 6 7.10 3.08 -2.09
CA LEU A 6 7.29 2.96 -0.65
C LEU A 6 6.83 1.58 -0.17
N LEU A 7 7.36 1.14 0.98
CA LEU A 7 6.95 -0.08 1.64
C LEU A 7 5.74 0.18 2.54
N GLY A 8 4.71 -0.68 2.45
CA GLY A 8 3.49 -0.53 3.26
C GLY A 8 3.78 -0.52 4.76
N GLN A 9 4.70 -1.37 5.23
CA GLN A 9 5.08 -1.50 6.63
C GLN A 9 5.78 -0.25 7.17
N GLU A 10 6.59 0.41 6.34
CA GLU A 10 7.26 1.65 6.72
C GLU A 10 6.25 2.80 6.82
N VAL A 11 5.30 2.85 5.89
CA VAL A 11 4.21 3.86 5.93
C VAL A 11 3.28 3.63 7.11
N GLU A 12 2.92 2.38 7.43
CA GLU A 12 2.19 2.04 8.65
C GLU A 12 2.90 2.57 9.90
N THR A 13 4.21 2.32 9.99
CA THR A 13 5.04 2.75 11.12
C THR A 13 5.06 4.27 11.26
N VAL A 14 5.12 5.01 10.15
CA VAL A 14 5.09 6.49 10.15
C VAL A 14 3.71 7.04 10.52
N LEU A 15 2.64 6.42 10.04
CA LEU A 15 1.27 6.87 10.32
C LEU A 15 0.81 6.49 11.74
N GLY A 16 1.36 5.42 12.32
CA GLY A 16 0.99 4.92 13.64
C GLY A 16 -0.50 4.64 13.72
N ASP A 17 -1.15 5.13 14.78
CA ASP A 17 -2.60 4.94 15.00
C ASP A 17 -3.46 5.49 13.85
N ALA A 18 -2.96 6.47 13.09
CA ALA A 18 -3.69 7.03 11.94
C ALA A 18 -3.65 6.14 10.69
N ALA A 19 -2.87 5.05 10.69
CA ALA A 19 -2.74 4.17 9.53
C ALA A 19 -4.08 3.57 9.11
N SER A 20 -4.90 3.15 10.08
CA SER A 20 -6.25 2.61 9.85
C SER A 20 -7.30 3.67 9.55
N ASP A 21 -7.05 4.92 9.94
CA ASP A 21 -8.01 6.03 9.81
C ASP A 21 -7.85 6.77 8.48
N THR A 22 -6.75 6.54 7.78
CA THR A 22 -6.43 7.15 6.50
C THR A 22 -6.53 6.10 5.40
N ALA A 23 -7.19 6.43 4.29
CA ALA A 23 -7.32 5.51 3.15
C ALA A 23 -6.00 5.27 2.38
N ILE A 24 -4.86 5.71 2.91
CA ILE A 24 -3.53 5.62 2.31
C ILE A 24 -2.97 4.20 2.43
N TRP A 25 -3.01 3.65 3.65
CA TRP A 25 -2.50 2.33 3.95
C TRP A 25 -3.64 1.32 3.95
N THR A 26 -3.34 0.10 3.51
CA THR A 26 -4.31 -1.01 3.50
C THR A 26 -3.65 -2.24 4.09
N ASN A 27 -4.44 -3.00 4.84
CA ASN A 27 -4.06 -4.28 5.38
C ASN A 27 -5.21 -5.26 5.15
N ALA A 28 -5.03 -6.17 4.20
CA ALA A 28 -6.00 -7.18 3.87
C ALA A 28 -5.63 -8.50 4.56
N LEU A 29 -6.60 -9.10 5.27
CA LEU A 29 -6.47 -10.49 5.70
C LEU A 29 -6.73 -11.39 4.50
N ILE A 30 -5.76 -12.23 4.18
CA ILE A 30 -5.90 -13.33 3.23
C ILE A 30 -6.13 -14.59 4.04
N GLU A 31 -7.35 -15.11 3.97
CA GLU A 31 -7.72 -16.36 4.66
C GLU A 31 -6.99 -17.55 4.03
N ALA A 32 -6.72 -18.56 4.87
CA ALA A 32 -6.14 -19.81 4.39
C ALA A 32 -7.08 -20.50 3.40
N HIS A 33 -6.53 -21.01 2.29
CA HIS A 33 -7.29 -21.80 1.34
C HIS A 33 -6.43 -22.97 0.80
N PRO A 34 -7.01 -24.18 0.64
CA PRO A 34 -6.28 -25.31 0.07
C PRO A 34 -5.91 -25.10 -1.41
N GLU A 35 -5.02 -25.95 -1.91
CA GLU A 35 -4.73 -26.00 -3.34
C GLU A 35 -6.01 -26.30 -4.14
N LEU A 36 -6.26 -25.51 -5.17
CA LEU A 36 -7.34 -25.74 -6.13
C LEU A 36 -6.76 -26.26 -7.44
N PRO A 37 -7.16 -27.45 -7.92
CA PRO A 37 -6.67 -27.98 -9.18
C PRO A 37 -7.15 -27.12 -10.35
N ALA A 38 -6.41 -27.15 -11.46
CA ALA A 38 -6.84 -26.51 -12.70
C ALA A 38 -8.12 -27.16 -13.24
N ASP A 39 -9.01 -26.34 -13.80
CA ASP A 39 -10.17 -26.79 -14.56
C ASP A 39 -10.10 -26.25 -15.99
N PRO A 40 -9.52 -27.00 -16.94
CA PRO A 40 -9.41 -26.59 -18.34
C PRO A 40 -10.76 -26.37 -19.01
N LYS A 41 -11.84 -27.03 -18.55
CA LYS A 41 -13.18 -26.92 -19.13
C LYS A 41 -13.79 -25.54 -18.86
N HIS A 42 -13.49 -24.95 -17.71
CA HIS A 42 -13.93 -23.60 -17.33
C HIS A 42 -12.82 -22.54 -17.43
N ASN A 43 -11.69 -22.88 -18.07
CA ASN A 43 -10.51 -22.01 -18.20
C ASN A 43 -9.97 -21.49 -16.85
N VAL A 44 -10.07 -22.32 -15.80
CA VAL A 44 -9.57 -22.01 -14.46
C VAL A 44 -8.16 -22.57 -14.32
N ARG A 45 -7.23 -21.74 -13.85
CA ARG A 45 -5.85 -22.15 -13.55
C ARG A 45 -5.78 -22.79 -12.18
N ALA A 46 -4.80 -23.68 -11.98
CA ALA A 46 -4.50 -24.17 -10.64
C ALA A 46 -4.11 -22.99 -9.74
N VAL A 47 -4.63 -22.98 -8.51
CA VAL A 47 -4.30 -22.00 -7.49
C VAL A 47 -3.59 -22.74 -6.37
N PRO A 48 -2.36 -22.35 -5.98
CA PRO A 48 -1.65 -23.01 -4.90
C PRO A 48 -2.37 -22.83 -3.57
N ALA A 49 -2.10 -23.72 -2.61
CA ALA A 49 -2.50 -23.50 -1.24
C ALA A 49 -1.86 -22.21 -0.70
N VAL A 50 -2.62 -21.49 0.11
CA VAL A 50 -2.19 -20.26 0.76
C VAL A 50 -2.48 -20.39 2.25
N GLU A 51 -1.47 -20.12 3.07
CA GLU A 51 -1.65 -20.00 4.52
C GLU A 51 -2.23 -18.62 4.87
N GLU A 52 -2.93 -18.54 5.99
CA GLU A 52 -3.48 -17.27 6.46
C GLU A 52 -2.36 -16.24 6.68
N HIS A 53 -2.50 -15.05 6.11
CA HIS A 53 -1.55 -13.97 6.30
C HIS A 53 -2.17 -12.60 6.00
N HIS A 54 -1.45 -11.56 6.36
CA HIS A 54 -1.82 -10.18 6.06
C HIS A 54 -1.01 -9.65 4.87
N GLU A 55 -1.70 -9.09 3.89
CA GLU A 55 -1.11 -8.36 2.78
C GLU A 55 -1.27 -6.85 2.99
N GLN A 56 -0.15 -6.13 3.06
CA GLN A 56 -0.14 -4.68 3.15
C GLN A 56 0.07 -4.03 1.78
N GLY A 57 -0.63 -2.92 1.56
CA GLY A 57 -0.55 -2.14 0.32
C GLY A 57 -0.77 -0.65 0.52
N LEU A 58 -0.46 0.12 -0.51
CA LEU A 58 -0.61 1.58 -0.53
C LEU A 58 -1.55 2.03 -1.65
N ARG A 59 -2.48 2.92 -1.33
CA ARG A 59 -3.31 3.62 -2.32
C ARG A 59 -2.59 4.88 -2.77
N TYR A 60 -1.79 4.75 -3.83
CA TYR A 60 -1.00 5.87 -4.34
C TYR A 60 -1.83 7.09 -4.75
N THR A 61 -3.07 6.91 -5.19
CA THR A 61 -3.98 8.02 -5.49
C THR A 61 -4.31 8.86 -4.26
N GLU A 62 -4.43 8.23 -3.10
CA GLU A 62 -4.67 8.92 -1.82
C GLU A 62 -3.37 9.49 -1.23
N LEU A 63 -2.23 8.88 -1.53
CA LEU A 63 -0.92 9.28 -0.99
C LEU A 63 -0.28 10.46 -1.73
N ILE A 64 -0.40 10.53 -3.05
CA ILE A 64 0.29 11.54 -3.88
C ILE A 64 -0.15 12.97 -3.53
N GLY A 65 -1.45 13.18 -3.27
CA GLY A 65 -1.99 14.51 -2.92
C GLY A 65 -1.34 15.12 -1.67
N PRO A 66 -1.35 14.41 -0.52
CA PRO A 66 -0.64 14.81 0.69
C PRO A 66 0.86 15.07 0.47
N ILE A 67 1.56 14.24 -0.32
CA ILE A 67 2.98 14.45 -0.63
C ILE A 67 3.20 15.77 -1.38
N ILE A 68 2.40 16.04 -2.42
CA ILE A 68 2.48 17.30 -3.18
C ILE A 68 2.27 18.48 -2.23
N LYS A 69 1.25 18.41 -1.37
CA LYS A 69 0.94 19.48 -0.44
C LYS A 69 2.05 19.70 0.57
N ALA A 70 2.64 18.63 1.10
CA ALA A 70 3.77 18.72 2.03
C ALA A 70 4.99 19.41 1.39
N ILE A 71 5.31 19.06 0.14
CA ILE A 71 6.41 19.72 -0.60
C ILE A 71 6.13 21.21 -0.78
N GLN A 72 4.93 21.58 -1.22
CA GLN A 72 4.53 23.00 -1.38
C GLN A 72 4.65 23.80 -0.07
N GLU A 73 4.23 23.21 1.05
CA GLU A 73 4.36 23.87 2.36
C GLU A 73 5.81 24.00 2.81
N LEU A 74 6.66 23.02 2.52
CA LEU A 74 8.09 23.09 2.81
C LEU A 74 8.77 24.18 1.97
N GLU A 75 8.45 24.28 0.68
CA GLU A 75 8.96 25.35 -0.20
C GLU A 75 8.63 26.74 0.35
N VAL A 76 7.38 26.96 0.79
CA VAL A 76 6.97 28.25 1.40
C VAL A 76 7.75 28.54 2.67
N ARG A 77 7.97 27.54 3.54
CA ARG A 77 8.73 27.73 4.78
C ARG A 77 10.21 28.04 4.53
N ILE A 78 10.82 27.37 3.55
CA ILE A 78 12.20 27.63 3.15
C ILE A 78 12.35 29.06 2.63
N ALA A 79 11.46 29.49 1.72
CA ALA A 79 11.50 30.86 1.19
C ALA A 79 11.38 31.94 2.28
N ALA A 80 10.58 31.68 3.32
CA ALA A 80 10.45 32.59 4.47
C ALA A 80 11.66 32.59 5.40
N LEU A 81 12.47 31.53 5.44
CA LEU A 81 13.69 31.44 6.23
C LEU A 81 14.92 32.02 5.50
N GLU A 82 14.88 32.04 4.17
CA GLU A 82 15.96 32.57 3.32
C GLU A 82 15.88 34.09 3.08
N SER A 83 14.82 34.77 3.56
CA SER A 83 14.62 36.22 3.48
C SER A 83 15.13 36.97 4.71
#